data_AF-A0A3M7FPY1-F1
#
_entry.id   AF-A0A3M7FPY1-F1
#
_cell.length_a   1.000
_cell.length_b   1.000
_cell.length_c   1.000
_cell.angle_alpha   90.00
_cell.angle_beta   90.00
_cell.angle_gamma   90.00
#
_symmetry.space_group_name_H-M   'P 1'
#
loop_
_entity.id
_entity.type
_entity.pdbx_description
1 polymer ?
#
loop_
_entity_poly.entity_id
_entity_poly.type
_entity_poly.pdbx_seq_one_letter_code
_entity_poly.pdbx_strand_id
1 'polypeptide(L)'
;MGACMSSGNNEDGDQKKRSQMIDRTLEEDSKKLRRECKILLLGSGESGKSTIVKQMKIIHQNGYSVDELALYRHTIYKNLVDCAKALIGAMRQFDVEPDDPRNRENCEFILEFSVDPDPHQALDLKVGEAISSIWSDTCLPRVFDHQNEFYLMDSAPYFFDEVKRIASPDYIPTEADVLRARTKTTGIYETRFQMGQLSIHMFDVGGQRSERKKWIHCFENVTSIIFCVALSEYDQVLLEESSQNRMMESLVLFDSVVNSRWFMRTSIILFLNKVDLFRAKLKKSPLQNYFPDYSGGDDVNRAAKYLLWRFNQVNRAHLNLYPHTAAEDVEYTDKRQPYASNRYVEHSTCIRRGQRDDPSKCPQRFWHPLVGRFNIEIATHITIRSVTLVYAT
;
A
#
# COMPACT_ATOMS: atom_id res chain seq x y z
N MET A 1 -70.44 30.92 15.48
CA MET A 1 -69.05 31.34 15.20
C MET A 1 -68.14 30.48 16.07
N GLY A 2 -67.18 29.70 15.59
CA GLY A 2 -66.65 29.52 14.25
C GLY A 2 -66.13 28.09 14.06
N ALA A 3 -66.06 27.69 12.80
CA ALA A 3 -65.44 26.46 12.35
C ALA A 3 -63.92 26.65 12.29
N CYS A 4 -63.16 25.94 13.14
CA CYS A 4 -61.72 25.79 12.97
C CYS A 4 -61.48 24.49 12.18
N MET A 5 -61.08 24.66 10.93
CA MET A 5 -60.77 23.58 10.00
C MET A 5 -59.55 22.78 10.46
N SER A 6 -59.68 21.47 10.35
CA SER A 6 -58.66 20.46 10.58
C SER A 6 -57.56 20.52 9.50
N SER A 7 -56.43 21.16 9.81
CA SER A 7 -55.22 21.09 8.98
C SER A 7 -54.32 19.88 9.32
N GLY A 8 -54.61 19.14 10.41
CA GLY A 8 -53.72 18.09 10.95
C GLY A 8 -53.72 16.74 10.22
N ASN A 9 -54.72 16.41 9.39
CA ASN A 9 -54.79 15.08 8.76
C ASN A 9 -53.84 14.90 7.55
N ASN A 10 -53.50 15.99 6.85
CA ASN A 10 -52.56 15.90 5.72
C ASN A 10 -51.11 15.80 6.20
N GLU A 11 -50.76 16.50 7.29
CA GLU A 11 -49.41 16.44 7.87
C GLU A 11 -49.08 15.05 8.42
N ASP A 12 -50.01 14.38 9.10
CA ASP A 12 -49.81 13.00 9.59
C ASP A 12 -49.69 11.98 8.44
N GLY A 13 -50.48 12.16 7.37
CA GLY A 13 -50.41 11.32 6.17
C GLY A 13 -49.07 11.46 5.44
N ASP A 14 -48.56 12.69 5.32
CA ASP A 14 -47.29 12.97 4.66
C ASP A 14 -46.08 12.60 5.53
N GLN A 15 -46.16 12.74 6.86
CA GLN A 15 -45.18 12.21 7.80
C GLN A 15 -45.09 10.68 7.72
N LYS A 16 -46.22 9.97 7.64
CA LYS A 16 -46.25 8.52 7.49
C LYS A 16 -45.63 8.06 6.17
N LYS A 17 -45.92 8.74 5.06
CA LYS A 17 -45.26 8.48 3.77
C LYS A 17 -43.76 8.74 3.84
N ARG A 18 -43.33 9.82 4.50
CA ARG A 18 -41.91 10.14 4.69
C ARG A 18 -41.20 9.08 5.53
N SER A 19 -41.82 8.60 6.61
CA SER A 19 -41.30 7.49 7.42
C SER A 19 -41.15 6.21 6.59
N GLN A 20 -42.18 5.83 5.82
CA GLN A 20 -42.12 4.65 4.95
C GLN A 20 -41.04 4.75 3.87
N MET A 21 -40.83 5.95 3.31
CA MET A 21 -39.72 6.18 2.37
C MET A 21 -38.35 6.05 3.04
N ILE A 22 -38.20 6.54 4.27
CA ILE A 22 -36.97 6.37 5.06
C ILE A 22 -36.74 4.88 5.35
N ASP A 23 -37.75 4.16 5.84
CA ASP A 23 -37.64 2.72 6.16
C ASP A 23 -37.23 1.89 4.93
N ARG A 24 -37.81 2.20 3.76
CA ARG A 24 -37.45 1.56 2.50
C ARG A 24 -36.00 1.86 2.10
N THR A 25 -35.57 3.11 2.23
CA THR A 25 -34.18 3.52 1.94
C THR A 25 -33.21 2.81 2.87
N LEU A 26 -33.52 2.72 4.16
CA LEU A 26 -32.72 2.00 5.15
C LEU A 26 -32.62 0.50 4.85
N GLU A 27 -33.71 -0.13 4.39
CA GLU A 27 -33.69 -1.55 4.03
C GLU A 27 -32.84 -1.81 2.77
N GLU A 28 -32.94 -0.93 1.77
CA GLU A 28 -32.12 -0.98 0.56
C GLU A 28 -30.63 -0.76 0.87
N ASP A 29 -30.30 0.21 1.73
CA ASP A 29 -28.94 0.48 2.18
C ASP A 29 -28.39 -0.68 3.03
N SER A 30 -29.21 -1.28 3.89
CA SER A 30 -28.82 -2.48 4.65
C SER A 30 -28.47 -3.65 3.72
N LYS A 31 -29.24 -3.85 2.64
CA LYS A 31 -28.96 -4.90 1.64
C LYS A 31 -27.67 -4.61 0.87
N LYS A 32 -27.39 -3.35 0.54
CA LYS A 32 -26.12 -2.94 -0.11
C LYS A 32 -24.94 -3.14 0.83
N LEU A 33 -25.03 -2.67 2.08
CA LEU A 33 -23.98 -2.82 3.10
C LEU A 33 -23.66 -4.30 3.40
N ARG A 34 -24.67 -5.18 3.39
CA ARG A 34 -24.45 -6.63 3.56
C ARG A 34 -23.67 -7.28 2.40
N ARG A 35 -23.64 -6.66 1.23
CA ARG A 35 -22.89 -7.13 0.05
C ARG A 35 -21.55 -6.40 -0.12
N GLU A 36 -21.30 -5.38 0.68
CA GLU A 36 -20.05 -4.63 0.67
C GLU A 36 -18.96 -5.44 1.38
N CYS A 37 -17.85 -5.66 0.69
CA CYS A 37 -16.67 -6.27 1.28
C CYS A 37 -15.76 -5.20 1.85
N LYS A 38 -15.58 -5.24 3.17
CA LYS A 38 -14.67 -4.33 3.87
C LYS A 38 -13.26 -4.92 3.91
N ILE A 39 -12.32 -4.20 3.30
CA ILE A 39 -10.91 -4.56 3.26
C ILE A 39 -10.10 -3.54 4.04
N LEU A 40 -9.32 -4.02 4.99
CA LEU A 40 -8.46 -3.17 5.82
C LEU A 40 -6.99 -3.35 5.42
N LEU A 41 -6.31 -2.25 5.06
CA LEU A 41 -4.89 -2.24 4.75
C LEU A 41 -4.07 -1.99 6.02
N LEU A 42 -3.27 -2.96 6.46
CA LEU A 42 -2.40 -2.85 7.63
C LEU A 42 -0.93 -3.09 7.25
N GLY A 43 -0.03 -2.68 8.14
CA GLY A 43 1.42 -2.84 7.96
C GLY A 43 2.20 -1.63 8.45
N SER A 44 3.52 -1.80 8.58
CA SER A 44 4.45 -0.74 9.00
C SER A 44 4.37 0.50 8.11
N GLY A 45 4.92 1.63 8.58
CA GLY A 45 5.11 2.79 7.70
C GLY A 45 5.81 2.37 6.41
N GLU A 46 5.39 2.95 5.27
CA GLU A 46 6.07 2.78 3.98
C GLU A 46 6.04 1.37 3.37
N SER A 47 5.28 0.43 3.96
CA SER A 47 5.18 -0.94 3.43
C SER A 47 4.44 -1.06 2.09
N GLY A 48 3.83 0.02 1.60
CA GLY A 48 3.15 0.09 0.31
C GLY A 48 1.60 0.15 0.36
N LYS A 49 0.99 0.31 1.54
CA LYS A 49 -0.47 0.39 1.70
C LYS A 49 -1.12 1.45 0.79
N SER A 50 -0.68 2.71 0.90
CA SER A 50 -1.24 3.80 0.10
C SER A 50 -0.95 3.61 -1.39
N THR A 51 0.14 2.92 -1.76
CA THR A 51 0.41 2.55 -3.16
C THR A 51 -0.65 1.58 -3.69
N ILE A 52 -1.09 0.61 -2.89
CA ILE A 52 -2.20 -0.28 -3.27
C ILE A 52 -3.49 0.50 -3.51
N VAL A 53 -3.83 1.48 -2.65
CA VAL A 53 -5.02 2.32 -2.86
C VAL A 53 -4.91 3.15 -4.13
N LYS A 54 -3.75 3.78 -4.38
CA LYS A 54 -3.51 4.56 -5.60
C LYS A 54 -3.67 3.68 -6.85
N GLN A 55 -3.12 2.45 -6.83
CA GLN A 55 -3.30 1.47 -7.91
C GLN A 55 -4.78 1.09 -8.10
N MET A 56 -5.54 0.89 -7.02
CA MET A 56 -6.97 0.60 -7.10
C MET A 56 -7.76 1.73 -7.75
N LYS A 57 -7.40 2.98 -7.46
CA LYS A 57 -7.99 4.15 -8.13
C LYS A 57 -7.68 4.12 -9.63
N ILE A 58 -6.44 3.85 -10.03
CA ILE A 58 -6.06 3.77 -11.45
C ILE A 58 -6.87 2.69 -12.18
N ILE A 59 -6.96 1.50 -11.59
CA ILE A 59 -7.56 0.34 -12.25
C ILE A 59 -9.10 0.40 -12.25
N HIS A 60 -9.73 0.92 -11.19
CA HIS A 60 -11.18 0.81 -10.97
C HIS A 60 -11.94 2.14 -10.94
N GLN A 61 -11.25 3.29 -10.99
CA GLN A 61 -11.88 4.62 -10.91
C GLN A 61 -11.41 5.58 -12.02
N ASN A 62 -11.07 5.06 -13.19
CA ASN A 62 -10.65 5.83 -14.38
C ASN A 62 -9.39 6.69 -14.18
N GLY A 63 -8.43 6.25 -13.35
CA GLY A 63 -7.18 6.99 -13.21
C GLY A 63 -7.28 8.25 -12.35
N TYR A 64 -6.35 9.16 -12.62
CA TYR A 64 -6.35 10.51 -12.06
C TYR A 64 -6.65 11.54 -13.15
N SER A 65 -7.50 12.52 -12.84
CA SER A 65 -7.67 13.66 -13.74
C SER A 65 -6.43 14.56 -13.73
N VAL A 66 -6.27 15.40 -14.76
CA VAL A 66 -5.16 16.38 -14.82
C VAL A 66 -5.15 17.29 -13.58
N ASP A 67 -6.34 17.71 -13.12
CA ASP A 67 -6.47 18.54 -11.92
C ASP A 67 -6.03 17.78 -10.66
N GLU A 68 -6.39 16.50 -10.54
CA GLU A 68 -5.95 15.67 -9.42
C GLU A 68 -4.44 15.42 -9.44
N LEU A 69 -3.86 15.19 -10.63
CA LEU A 69 -2.41 15.05 -10.81
C LEU A 69 -1.69 16.35 -10.39
N ALA A 70 -2.22 17.51 -10.76
CA ALA A 70 -1.66 18.81 -10.38
C ALA A 70 -1.60 18.99 -8.85
N LEU A 71 -2.56 18.45 -8.09
CA LEU A 71 -2.53 18.50 -6.62
C LEU A 71 -1.35 17.72 -6.01
N TYR A 72 -0.77 16.75 -6.72
CA TYR A 72 0.43 16.04 -6.27
C TYR A 72 1.73 16.79 -6.50
N ARG A 73 1.72 17.87 -7.29
CA ARG A 73 2.94 18.59 -7.70
C ARG A 73 3.76 19.05 -6.50
N HIS A 74 3.15 19.74 -5.54
CA HIS A 74 3.82 20.17 -4.30
C HIS A 74 4.41 18.99 -3.52
N THR A 75 3.67 17.88 -3.42
CA THR A 75 4.15 16.67 -2.73
C THR A 75 5.38 16.09 -3.40
N ILE A 76 5.40 16.04 -4.73
CA ILE A 76 6.52 15.50 -5.51
C ILE A 76 7.75 16.42 -5.38
N TYR A 77 7.57 17.73 -5.48
CA TYR A 77 8.67 18.68 -5.25
C TYR A 77 9.26 18.54 -3.85
N LYS A 78 8.39 18.44 -2.85
CA LYS A 78 8.83 18.20 -1.48
C LYS A 78 9.58 16.89 -1.33
N ASN A 79 9.09 15.80 -1.91
CA ASN A 79 9.79 14.52 -1.88
C ASN A 79 11.16 14.59 -2.57
N LEU A 80 11.25 15.22 -3.74
CA LEU A 80 12.50 15.41 -4.47
C LEU A 80 13.54 16.17 -3.63
N VAL A 81 13.15 17.32 -3.07
CA VAL A 81 14.04 18.16 -2.25
C VAL A 81 14.39 17.48 -0.93
N ASP A 82 13.43 16.87 -0.24
CA ASP A 82 13.68 16.14 1.01
C ASP A 82 14.63 14.95 0.79
N CYS A 83 14.51 14.24 -0.34
CA CYS A 83 15.44 13.16 -0.69
C CYS A 83 16.84 13.70 -0.96
N ALA A 84 16.97 14.80 -1.71
CA ALA A 84 18.26 15.42 -1.97
C ALA A 84 18.92 15.89 -0.65
N LYS A 85 18.16 16.54 0.24
CA LYS A 85 18.63 16.94 1.57
C LYS A 85 19.06 15.74 2.42
N ALA A 86 18.32 14.64 2.39
CA ALA A 86 18.69 13.42 3.11
C ALA A 86 20.01 12.83 2.58
N LEU A 87 20.20 12.81 1.26
CA LEU A 87 21.43 12.36 0.62
C LEU A 87 22.64 13.25 1.02
N ILE A 88 22.48 14.57 0.95
CA ILE A 88 23.51 15.53 1.36
C ILE A 88 23.79 15.43 2.87
N GLY A 89 22.75 15.20 3.68
CA GLY A 89 22.91 14.94 5.11
C GLY A 89 23.75 13.70 5.39
N ALA A 90 23.52 12.62 4.64
CA ALA A 90 24.32 11.40 4.72
C ALA A 90 25.78 11.65 4.28
N MET A 91 26.00 12.41 3.20
CA MET A 91 27.35 12.82 2.77
C MET A 91 28.12 13.48 3.91
N ARG A 92 27.51 14.45 4.61
CA ARG A 92 28.11 15.12 5.77
C ARG A 92 28.31 14.18 6.96
N GLN A 93 27.36 13.28 7.22
CA GLN A 93 27.43 12.33 8.33
C GLN A 93 28.60 11.35 8.18
N PHE A 94 28.89 10.90 6.96
CA PHE A 94 29.94 9.94 6.65
C PHE A 94 31.23 10.58 6.13
N ASP A 95 31.37 11.91 6.25
CA ASP A 95 32.54 12.68 5.81
C ASP A 95 32.91 12.45 4.34
N VAL A 96 31.88 12.31 3.49
CA VAL A 96 32.02 12.14 2.03
C VAL A 96 31.84 13.48 1.34
N GLU A 97 32.95 14.06 0.91
CA GLU A 97 32.96 15.29 0.12
C GLU A 97 32.60 15.02 -1.35
N PRO A 98 31.86 15.93 -2.02
CA PRO A 98 31.66 15.88 -3.47
C PRO A 98 32.98 15.92 -4.23
N ASP A 99 33.12 15.11 -5.28
CA ASP A 99 34.31 15.12 -6.13
C ASP A 99 34.31 16.34 -7.07
N ASP A 100 33.13 16.80 -7.50
CA ASP A 100 32.99 18.04 -8.26
C ASP A 100 32.93 19.25 -7.30
N PRO A 101 33.86 20.22 -7.40
CA PRO A 101 33.85 21.41 -6.54
C PRO A 101 32.55 22.22 -6.63
N ARG A 102 31.86 22.22 -7.78
CA ARG A 102 30.58 22.91 -7.97
C ARG A 102 29.48 22.32 -7.09
N ASN A 103 29.58 21.02 -6.80
CA ASN A 103 28.59 20.34 -5.98
C ASN A 103 28.65 20.75 -4.51
N ARG A 104 29.75 21.37 -4.03
CA ARG A 104 29.79 21.96 -2.68
C ARG A 104 28.78 23.10 -2.53
N GLU A 105 28.79 24.04 -3.47
CA GLU A 105 27.85 25.17 -3.50
C GLU A 105 26.41 24.68 -3.75
N ASN A 106 26.23 23.70 -4.64
CA ASN A 106 24.91 23.09 -4.88
C ASN A 106 24.35 22.42 -3.62
N CYS A 107 25.20 21.72 -2.85
CA CYS A 107 24.78 21.09 -1.60
C CYS A 107 24.28 22.13 -0.57
N GLU A 108 25.00 23.24 -0.40
CA GLU A 108 24.59 24.33 0.49
C GLU A 108 23.27 24.96 0.00
N PHE A 109 23.17 25.26 -1.29
CA PHE A 109 21.96 25.79 -1.91
C PHE A 109 20.74 24.88 -1.67
N ILE A 110 20.86 23.58 -1.90
CA ILE A 110 19.75 22.63 -1.73
C ILE A 110 19.36 22.50 -0.26
N LEU A 111 20.30 22.52 0.68
CA LEU A 111 20.00 22.44 2.12
C LEU A 111 19.18 23.64 2.61
N GLU A 112 19.48 24.84 2.10
CA GLU A 112 18.76 26.07 2.43
C GLU A 112 17.43 26.20 1.68
N PHE A 113 17.32 25.61 0.49
CA PHE A 113 16.12 25.71 -0.34
C PHE A 113 14.87 25.15 0.35
N SER A 114 13.77 25.88 0.27
CA SER A 114 12.44 25.45 0.72
C SER A 114 11.47 25.46 -0.44
N VAL A 115 10.68 24.39 -0.56
CA VAL A 115 9.63 24.29 -1.59
C VAL A 115 8.49 25.23 -1.22
N ASP A 116 8.04 26.01 -2.19
CA ASP A 116 6.89 26.90 -2.03
C ASP A 116 5.62 26.09 -1.67
N PRO A 117 4.84 26.51 -0.66
CA PRO A 117 3.59 25.85 -0.32
C PRO A 117 2.51 25.94 -1.42
N ASP A 118 2.61 26.89 -2.36
CA ASP A 118 1.69 27.01 -3.48
C ASP A 118 1.95 25.91 -4.54
N PRO A 119 0.99 24.99 -4.77
CA PRO A 119 1.14 23.95 -5.80
C PRO A 119 1.18 24.49 -7.23
N HIS A 120 0.78 25.75 -7.46
CA HIS A 120 0.84 26.37 -8.78
C HIS A 120 2.21 26.96 -9.10
N GLN A 121 3.05 27.19 -8.08
CA GLN A 121 4.40 27.69 -8.26
C GLN A 121 5.31 26.59 -8.81
N ALA A 122 5.95 26.86 -9.95
CA ALA A 122 6.92 25.94 -10.53
C ALA A 122 8.20 25.87 -9.68
N LEU A 123 8.87 24.72 -9.70
CA LEU A 123 10.17 24.57 -9.08
C LEU A 123 11.21 25.36 -9.88
N ASP A 124 12.13 26.05 -9.20
CA ASP A 124 13.22 26.77 -9.87
C ASP A 124 14.10 25.76 -10.63
N LEU A 125 14.36 26.05 -11.91
CA LEU A 125 15.23 25.24 -12.78
C LEU A 125 16.60 25.01 -12.14
N LYS A 126 17.12 25.99 -11.39
CA LYS A 126 18.39 25.88 -10.67
C LYS A 126 18.39 24.72 -9.65
N VAL A 127 17.25 24.42 -9.04
CA VAL A 127 17.09 23.29 -8.12
C VAL A 127 17.24 21.97 -8.88
N GLY A 128 16.60 21.86 -10.04
CA GLY A 128 16.72 20.68 -10.89
C GLY A 128 18.14 20.44 -11.38
N GLU A 129 18.84 21.50 -11.81
CA GLU A 129 20.23 21.45 -12.24
C GLU A 129 21.18 21.05 -11.10
N ALA A 130 21.02 21.66 -9.92
CA ALA A 130 21.82 21.36 -8.75
C ALA A 130 21.65 19.89 -8.30
N ILE A 131 20.42 19.39 -8.19
CA ILE A 131 20.16 17.99 -7.82
C ILE A 131 20.68 17.05 -8.90
N SER A 132 20.51 17.36 -10.19
CA SER A 132 21.05 16.55 -11.30
C SER A 132 22.58 16.46 -11.24
N SER A 133 23.26 17.56 -10.88
CA SER A 133 24.71 17.63 -10.76
C SER A 133 25.22 16.82 -9.56
N ILE A 134 24.54 16.92 -8.41
CA ILE A 134 24.86 16.11 -7.22
C ILE A 134 24.62 14.63 -7.49
N TRP A 135 23.51 14.28 -8.15
CA TRP A 135 23.17 12.88 -8.48
C TRP A 135 24.18 12.22 -9.43
N SER A 136 24.88 13.02 -10.24
CA SER A 136 25.89 12.53 -11.18
C SER A 136 27.31 12.49 -10.58
N ASP A 137 27.49 12.88 -9.32
CA ASP A 137 28.79 12.96 -8.67
C ASP A 137 29.37 11.56 -8.38
N THR A 138 30.67 11.39 -8.61
CA THR A 138 31.37 10.10 -8.42
C THR A 138 31.57 9.74 -6.95
N CYS A 139 31.25 10.63 -6.01
CA CYS A 139 31.31 10.34 -4.58
C CYS A 139 30.16 9.45 -4.09
N LEU A 140 29.02 9.43 -4.79
CA LEU A 140 27.80 8.77 -4.30
C LEU A 140 27.92 7.29 -3.96
N PRO A 141 28.68 6.45 -4.69
CA PRO A 141 28.92 5.06 -4.28
C PRO A 141 29.43 4.95 -2.84
N ARG A 142 30.33 5.84 -2.41
CA ARG A 142 30.86 5.87 -1.03
C ARG A 142 29.77 6.19 0.00
N VAL A 143 28.80 7.03 -0.36
CA VAL A 143 27.64 7.32 0.50
C VAL A 143 26.73 6.09 0.59
N PHE A 144 26.50 5.42 -0.53
CA PHE A 144 25.63 4.23 -0.59
C PHE A 144 26.23 2.97 0.05
N ASP A 145 27.55 2.94 0.31
CA ASP A 145 28.15 1.90 1.15
C ASP A 145 27.57 1.90 2.58
N HIS A 146 27.04 3.04 3.03
CA HIS A 146 26.37 3.23 4.32
C HIS A 146 24.83 3.28 4.24
N GLN A 147 24.22 2.81 3.13
CA GLN A 147 22.76 2.97 2.88
C GLN A 147 21.85 2.37 3.97
N ASN A 148 22.33 1.40 4.74
CA ASN A 148 21.60 0.79 5.86
C ASN A 148 21.65 1.62 7.15
N GLU A 149 22.55 2.61 7.25
CA GLU A 149 22.78 3.43 8.44
C GLU A 149 22.00 4.76 8.42
N PHE A 150 21.47 5.16 7.27
CA PHE A 150 20.64 6.35 7.14
C PHE A 150 19.34 6.05 6.41
N TYR A 151 18.37 6.94 6.60
CA TYR A 151 17.09 6.83 5.94
C TYR A 151 17.10 7.60 4.61
N LEU A 152 16.83 6.90 3.51
CA LEU A 152 16.53 7.47 2.20
C LEU A 152 15.23 6.86 1.68
N MET A 153 14.43 7.67 1.00
CA MET A 153 13.20 7.18 0.37
C MET A 153 13.55 6.20 -0.77
N ASP A 154 12.86 5.06 -0.85
CA ASP A 154 13.09 4.07 -1.92
C ASP A 154 12.89 4.65 -3.33
N SER A 155 12.00 5.63 -3.49
CA SER A 155 11.75 6.32 -4.76
C SER A 155 12.70 7.48 -5.05
N ALA A 156 13.69 7.75 -4.19
CA ALA A 156 14.67 8.82 -4.41
C ALA A 156 15.40 8.71 -5.76
N PRO A 157 15.93 7.52 -6.17
CA PRO A 157 16.60 7.39 -7.47
C PRO A 157 15.70 7.80 -8.65
N TYR A 158 14.44 7.37 -8.64
CA TYR A 158 13.47 7.76 -9.68
C TYR A 158 13.29 9.28 -9.76
N PHE A 159 13.16 9.97 -8.62
CA PHE A 159 12.99 11.42 -8.62
C PHE A 159 14.26 12.14 -9.10
N PHE A 160 15.44 11.62 -8.78
CA PHE A 160 16.70 12.19 -9.25
C PHE A 160 16.94 11.97 -10.74
N ASP A 161 16.60 10.79 -11.26
CA ASP A 161 16.69 10.49 -12.69
C ASP A 161 15.72 11.38 -13.51
N GLU A 162 14.51 11.60 -12.98
CA GLU A 162 13.46 12.41 -13.61
C GLU A 162 13.52 13.91 -13.26
N VAL A 163 14.56 14.34 -12.54
CA VAL A 163 14.64 15.70 -11.96
C VAL A 163 14.46 16.81 -13.00
N LYS A 164 15.00 16.62 -14.21
CA LYS A 164 14.91 17.60 -15.30
C LYS A 164 13.46 17.77 -15.80
N ARG A 165 12.70 16.68 -15.85
CA ARG A 165 11.27 16.71 -16.20
C ARG A 165 10.46 17.33 -15.08
N ILE A 166 10.76 16.97 -13.83
CA ILE A 166 10.05 17.47 -12.64
C ILE A 166 10.28 18.97 -12.44
N ALA A 167 11.48 19.48 -12.69
CA ALA A 167 11.81 20.90 -12.56
C ALA A 167 11.33 21.77 -13.74
N SER A 168 10.75 21.17 -14.78
CA SER A 168 10.22 21.92 -15.93
C SER A 168 9.06 22.83 -15.50
N PRO A 169 8.97 24.09 -15.98
CA PRO A 169 7.86 24.99 -15.67
C PRO A 169 6.48 24.42 -16.03
N ASP A 170 6.42 23.64 -17.11
CA ASP A 170 5.19 23.02 -17.62
C ASP A 170 4.94 21.63 -17.03
N TYR A 171 5.67 21.25 -15.98
CA TYR A 171 5.59 19.91 -15.39
C TYR A 171 4.20 19.58 -14.84
N ILE A 172 3.57 18.56 -15.39
CA ILE A 172 2.37 17.93 -14.83
C ILE A 172 2.75 16.54 -14.33
N PRO A 173 2.49 16.20 -13.06
CA PRO A 173 2.73 14.86 -12.55
C PRO A 173 2.04 13.78 -13.37
N THR A 174 2.73 12.66 -13.54
CA THR A 174 2.18 11.44 -14.15
C THR A 174 1.65 10.51 -13.05
N GLU A 175 0.86 9.50 -13.44
CA GLU A 175 0.45 8.45 -12.50
C GLU A 175 1.66 7.73 -11.88
N ALA A 176 2.74 7.56 -12.63
CA ALA A 176 4.00 6.99 -12.15
C ALA A 176 4.65 7.85 -11.06
N ASP A 177 4.59 9.19 -11.18
CA ASP A 177 5.04 10.12 -10.16
C ASP A 177 4.16 10.01 -8.91
N VAL A 178 2.83 9.96 -9.09
CA VAL A 178 1.86 9.86 -7.99
C VAL A 178 2.02 8.56 -7.20
N LEU A 179 2.28 7.43 -7.88
CA LEU A 179 2.50 6.14 -7.24
C LEU A 179 3.76 6.12 -6.35
N ARG A 180 4.80 6.86 -6.77
CA ARG A 180 6.09 6.99 -6.05
C ARG A 180 6.11 8.13 -5.04
N ALA A 181 5.20 9.09 -5.19
CA ALA A 181 5.01 10.19 -4.27
C ALA A 181 4.56 9.68 -2.90
N ARG A 182 5.16 10.27 -1.88
CA ARG A 182 5.01 9.88 -0.51
C ARG A 182 4.46 11.02 0.32
N THR A 183 3.32 10.73 0.92
CA THR A 183 2.70 11.55 1.96
C THR A 183 2.56 10.68 3.21
N LYS A 184 2.91 11.22 4.37
CA LYS A 184 2.65 10.53 5.63
C LYS A 184 1.14 10.45 5.83
N THR A 185 0.57 9.25 5.70
CA THR A 185 -0.87 9.02 5.92
C THR A 185 -1.21 9.28 7.38
N THR A 186 -2.00 10.33 7.64
CA THR A 186 -2.52 10.67 8.95
C THR A 186 -4.02 10.41 8.99
N GLY A 187 -4.48 9.58 9.92
CA GLY A 187 -5.90 9.20 10.02
C GLY A 187 -6.26 7.96 9.20
N ILE A 188 -7.54 7.91 8.80
CA ILE A 188 -8.18 6.80 8.10
C ILE A 188 -8.76 7.36 6.81
N TYR A 189 -8.38 6.77 5.68
CA TYR A 189 -8.90 7.11 4.37
C TYR A 189 -9.75 5.95 3.84
N GLU A 190 -10.93 6.26 3.33
CA GLU A 190 -11.86 5.28 2.80
C GLU A 190 -11.95 5.42 1.28
N THR A 191 -11.98 4.29 0.58
CA THR A 191 -12.18 4.26 -0.88
C THR A 191 -13.17 3.16 -1.23
N ARG A 192 -14.19 3.51 -2.02
CA ARG A 192 -15.18 2.57 -2.52
C ARG A 192 -15.06 2.40 -4.02
N PHE A 193 -15.08 1.17 -4.49
CA PHE A 193 -15.07 0.87 -5.92
C PHE A 193 -15.76 -0.46 -6.20
N GLN A 194 -16.16 -0.66 -7.45
CA GLN A 194 -16.74 -1.93 -7.89
C GLN A 194 -15.66 -2.78 -8.58
N MET A 195 -15.57 -4.05 -8.18
CA MET A 195 -14.71 -5.04 -8.80
C MET A 195 -15.59 -6.19 -9.31
N GLY A 196 -15.96 -6.15 -10.59
CA GLY A 196 -16.96 -7.07 -11.15
C GLY A 196 -18.32 -6.87 -10.48
N GLN A 197 -18.82 -7.91 -9.81
CA GLN A 197 -20.09 -7.86 -9.05
C GLN A 197 -19.90 -7.49 -7.57
N LEU A 198 -18.66 -7.32 -7.12
CA LEU A 198 -18.31 -7.09 -5.73
C LEU A 198 -18.19 -5.59 -5.46
N SER A 199 -18.82 -5.12 -4.40
CA SER A 199 -18.65 -3.76 -3.90
C SER A 199 -17.54 -3.77 -2.86
N ILE A 200 -16.41 -3.13 -3.15
CA ILE A 200 -15.25 -3.09 -2.26
C ILE A 200 -15.24 -1.76 -1.49
N HIS A 201 -15.04 -1.84 -0.19
CA HIS A 201 -14.80 -0.70 0.70
C HIS A 201 -13.46 -0.89 1.38
N MET A 202 -12.47 -0.14 0.90
CA MET A 202 -11.08 -0.26 1.34
C MET A 202 -10.75 0.86 2.33
N PHE A 203 -10.05 0.51 3.40
CA PHE A 203 -9.57 1.42 4.44
C PHE A 203 -8.04 1.46 4.42
N ASP A 204 -7.46 2.63 4.15
CA ASP A 204 -6.03 2.92 4.32
C ASP A 204 -5.80 3.67 5.62
N VAL A 205 -4.96 3.10 6.48
CA VAL A 205 -4.64 3.65 7.79
C VAL A 205 -3.15 3.92 7.91
N GLY A 206 -2.80 4.97 8.66
CA GLY A 206 -1.40 5.30 8.94
C GLY A 206 -0.65 4.12 9.59
N GLY A 207 0.52 3.77 9.04
CA GLY A 207 1.36 2.66 9.52
C GLY A 207 2.34 3.01 10.66
N GLN A 208 2.55 4.30 10.89
CA GLN A 208 3.43 4.85 11.95
C GLN A 208 2.84 4.57 13.33
N ARG A 209 3.69 4.45 14.37
CA ARG A 209 3.21 4.03 15.71
C ARG A 209 2.18 5.00 16.29
N SER A 210 2.37 6.29 16.05
CA SER A 210 1.45 7.36 16.46
C SER A 210 0.03 7.20 15.91
N GLU A 211 -0.11 6.59 14.73
CA GLU A 211 -1.38 6.45 14.01
C GLU A 211 -2.14 5.17 14.39
N ARG A 212 -1.46 4.16 14.96
CA ARG A 212 -2.04 2.83 15.22
C ARG A 212 -3.20 2.84 16.22
N LYS A 213 -3.23 3.82 17.14
CA LYS A 213 -4.35 3.97 18.09
C LYS A 213 -5.70 4.22 17.39
N LYS A 214 -5.67 4.79 16.16
CA LYS A 214 -6.87 5.09 15.39
C LYS A 214 -7.45 3.86 14.69
N TRP A 215 -6.69 2.78 14.55
CA TRP A 215 -7.09 1.59 13.79
C TRP A 215 -8.34 0.91 14.34
N ILE A 216 -8.59 0.98 15.66
CA ILE A 216 -9.76 0.36 16.26
C ILE A 216 -11.09 0.87 15.67
N HIS A 217 -11.10 2.09 15.11
CA HIS A 217 -12.28 2.68 14.49
C HIS A 217 -12.70 2.02 13.16
N CYS A 218 -11.84 1.20 12.55
CA CYS A 218 -12.14 0.50 11.30
C CYS A 218 -12.16 -1.04 11.43
N PHE A 219 -12.13 -1.59 12.66
CA PHE A 219 -12.07 -3.04 12.89
C PHE A 219 -13.43 -3.74 12.82
N GLU A 220 -14.54 -3.01 12.85
CA GLU A 220 -15.87 -3.60 12.82
C GLU A 220 -16.25 -4.16 11.44
N ASN A 221 -16.65 -5.43 11.44
CA ASN A 221 -17.15 -6.15 10.26
C ASN A 221 -16.16 -6.18 9.07
N VAL A 222 -14.85 -6.19 9.35
CA VAL A 222 -13.82 -6.37 8.33
C VAL A 222 -13.89 -7.79 7.76
N THR A 223 -14.02 -7.90 6.44
CA THR A 223 -14.08 -9.19 5.73
C THR A 223 -12.69 -9.80 5.56
N SER A 224 -11.73 -8.98 5.11
CA SER A 224 -10.34 -9.41 4.88
C SER A 224 -9.36 -8.29 5.26
N ILE A 225 -8.18 -8.68 5.73
CA ILE A 225 -7.06 -7.77 5.97
C ILE A 225 -6.02 -8.00 4.88
N ILE A 226 -5.50 -6.93 4.29
CA ILE A 226 -4.28 -6.98 3.50
C ILE A 226 -3.16 -6.41 4.37
N PHE A 227 -2.28 -7.29 4.82
CA PHE A 227 -1.12 -6.91 5.61
C PHE A 227 0.09 -6.75 4.70
N CYS A 228 0.56 -5.52 4.53
CA CYS A 228 1.67 -5.17 3.63
C CYS A 228 3.01 -5.25 4.38
N VAL A 229 3.94 -6.03 3.83
CA VAL A 229 5.31 -6.19 4.32
C VAL A 229 6.27 -5.79 3.20
N ALA A 230 7.14 -4.82 3.45
CA ALA A 230 8.23 -4.51 2.53
C ALA A 230 9.42 -5.43 2.81
N LEU A 231 9.75 -6.33 1.88
CA LEU A 231 10.86 -7.27 2.05
C LEU A 231 12.22 -6.56 2.12
N SER A 232 12.37 -5.44 1.43
CA SER A 232 13.61 -4.64 1.37
C SER A 232 14.00 -3.95 2.68
N GLU A 233 13.13 -3.98 3.70
CA GLU A 233 13.33 -3.32 5.00
C GLU A 233 14.05 -4.22 6.03
N TYR A 234 14.54 -5.40 5.63
CA TYR A 234 15.20 -6.37 6.52
C TYR A 234 16.49 -5.86 7.18
N ASP A 235 17.16 -4.91 6.56
CA ASP A 235 18.45 -4.34 6.97
C ASP A 235 18.35 -2.85 7.36
N GLN A 236 17.14 -2.31 7.47
CA GLN A 236 16.90 -0.90 7.74
C GLN A 236 16.41 -0.65 9.18
N VAL A 237 16.69 0.55 9.69
CA VAL A 237 16.22 1.05 10.99
C VAL A 237 14.95 1.89 10.86
N LEU A 238 14.14 1.96 11.93
CA LEU A 238 12.92 2.79 11.92
C LEU A 238 13.27 4.28 11.91
N LEU A 239 12.48 5.06 11.16
CA LEU A 239 12.55 6.52 11.18
C LEU A 239 12.23 7.10 12.57
N GLU A 240 11.34 6.42 13.32
CA GLU A 240 10.94 6.83 14.66
C GLU A 240 11.96 6.44 15.74
N GLU A 241 12.80 5.44 15.47
CA GLU A 241 13.73 4.86 16.46
C GLU A 241 14.89 4.12 15.76
N SER A 242 16.07 4.74 15.73
CA SER A 242 17.23 4.25 14.98
C SER A 242 17.85 2.95 15.53
N SER A 243 17.49 2.53 16.74
CA SER A 243 17.96 1.27 17.35
C SER A 243 17.17 0.05 16.92
N GLN A 244 16.03 0.23 16.25
CA GLN A 244 15.09 -0.86 15.96
C GLN A 244 15.01 -1.17 14.47
N ASN A 245 15.15 -2.46 14.15
CA ASN A 245 15.02 -2.97 12.80
C ASN A 245 13.57 -2.95 12.32
N ARG A 246 13.34 -2.48 11.09
CA ARG A 246 11.99 -2.31 10.51
C ARG A 246 11.26 -3.63 10.28
N MET A 247 11.96 -4.67 9.84
CA MET A 247 11.35 -6.00 9.63
C MET A 247 10.94 -6.64 10.95
N MET A 248 11.72 -6.47 12.01
CA MET A 248 11.35 -6.94 13.35
C MET A 248 10.11 -6.20 13.88
N GLU A 249 10.02 -4.89 13.69
CA GLU A 249 8.81 -4.11 14.00
C GLU A 249 7.60 -4.61 13.20
N SER A 250 7.78 -4.95 11.92
CA SER A 250 6.72 -5.51 11.08
C SER A 250 6.22 -6.87 11.60
N LEU A 251 7.12 -7.73 12.10
CA LEU A 251 6.77 -9.00 12.74
C LEU A 251 5.98 -8.80 14.04
N VAL A 252 6.42 -7.89 14.91
CA VAL A 252 5.71 -7.55 16.16
C VAL A 252 4.33 -6.98 15.86
N LEU A 253 4.24 -6.09 14.87
CA LEU A 253 2.98 -5.54 14.42
C LEU A 253 2.04 -6.63 13.89
N PHE A 254 2.55 -7.53 13.06
CA PHE A 254 1.76 -8.63 12.53
C PHE A 254 1.27 -9.57 13.64
N ASP A 255 2.12 -9.92 14.61
CA ASP A 255 1.76 -10.73 15.79
C ASP A 255 0.57 -10.11 16.55
N SER A 256 0.58 -8.79 16.72
CA SER A 256 -0.53 -8.07 17.39
C SER A 256 -1.83 -8.08 16.58
N VAL A 257 -1.75 -8.10 15.25
CA VAL A 257 -2.91 -8.13 14.35
C VAL A 257 -3.47 -9.53 14.26
N VAL A 258 -2.65 -10.52 13.89
CA VAL A 258 -3.10 -11.89 13.63
C VAL A 258 -3.69 -12.58 14.87
N ASN A 259 -3.23 -12.21 16.06
CA ASN A 259 -3.72 -12.75 17.33
C ASN A 259 -4.76 -11.84 18.02
N SER A 260 -5.22 -10.80 17.35
CA SER A 260 -6.25 -9.89 17.87
C SER A 260 -7.62 -10.56 17.92
N ARG A 261 -8.35 -10.35 19.02
CA ARG A 261 -9.74 -10.81 19.18
C ARG A 261 -10.69 -10.22 18.14
N TRP A 262 -10.37 -9.03 17.62
CA TRP A 262 -11.16 -8.37 16.58
C TRP A 262 -11.17 -9.15 15.25
N PHE A 263 -10.14 -9.97 15.01
CA PHE A 263 -9.89 -10.60 13.70
C PHE A 263 -9.98 -12.13 13.70
N MET A 264 -10.55 -12.74 14.76
CA MET A 264 -10.64 -14.20 14.90
C MET A 264 -11.34 -14.93 13.75
N ARG A 265 -12.16 -14.23 12.96
CA ARG A 265 -12.88 -14.78 11.79
C ARG A 265 -12.47 -14.12 10.47
N THR A 266 -11.48 -13.24 10.52
CA THR A 266 -11.02 -12.47 9.36
C THR A 266 -9.93 -13.26 8.65
N SER A 267 -9.94 -13.20 7.32
CA SER A 267 -8.86 -13.78 6.51
C SER A 267 -7.76 -12.75 6.27
N ILE A 268 -6.51 -13.21 6.21
CA ILE A 268 -5.36 -12.32 6.05
C ILE A 268 -4.67 -12.62 4.72
N ILE A 269 -4.58 -11.62 3.87
CA ILE A 269 -3.72 -11.60 2.69
C ILE A 269 -2.40 -10.97 3.13
N LEU A 270 -1.32 -11.74 3.08
CA LEU A 270 0.01 -11.25 3.42
C LEU A 270 0.71 -10.81 2.14
N PHE A 271 0.83 -9.50 1.95
CA PHE A 271 1.38 -8.91 0.74
C PHE A 271 2.86 -8.59 0.92
N LEU A 272 3.72 -9.40 0.31
CA LEU A 272 5.18 -9.25 0.31
C LEU A 272 5.60 -8.33 -0.85
N ASN A 273 5.86 -7.09 -0.51
CA ASN A 273 6.14 -5.99 -1.41
C ASN A 273 7.66 -5.70 -1.52
N LYS A 274 8.04 -4.87 -2.51
CA LYS A 274 9.42 -4.40 -2.76
C LYS A 274 10.42 -5.55 -2.97
N VAL A 275 9.99 -6.59 -3.69
CA VAL A 275 10.80 -7.79 -4.00
C VAL A 275 11.98 -7.45 -4.90
N ASP A 276 11.81 -6.46 -5.77
CA ASP A 276 12.81 -5.86 -6.65
C ASP A 276 13.96 -5.25 -5.85
N LEU A 277 13.64 -4.35 -4.91
CA LEU A 277 14.63 -3.74 -4.03
C LEU A 277 15.28 -4.79 -3.12
N PHE A 278 14.49 -5.75 -2.63
CA PHE A 278 15.00 -6.88 -1.85
C PHE A 278 16.04 -7.70 -2.62
N ARG A 279 15.76 -8.04 -3.89
CA ARG A 279 16.70 -8.76 -4.77
C ARG A 279 18.00 -8.01 -4.99
N ALA A 280 17.93 -6.68 -5.16
CA ALA A 280 19.12 -5.86 -5.34
C ALA A 280 19.97 -5.78 -4.05
N LYS A 281 19.33 -5.60 -2.89
CA LYS A 281 20.02 -5.45 -1.60
C LYS A 281 20.62 -6.75 -1.08
N LEU A 282 19.97 -7.89 -1.30
CA LEU A 282 20.42 -9.18 -0.76
C LEU A 282 21.85 -9.56 -1.19
N LYS A 283 22.30 -9.08 -2.37
CA LYS A 283 23.67 -9.28 -2.87
C LYS A 283 24.73 -8.46 -2.12
N LYS A 284 24.34 -7.33 -1.53
CA LYS A 284 25.23 -6.37 -0.85
C LYS A 284 25.16 -6.49 0.66
N SER A 285 23.97 -6.77 1.19
CA SER A 285 23.65 -6.83 2.62
C SER A 285 23.08 -8.21 2.94
N PRO A 286 23.91 -9.19 3.35
CA PRO A 286 23.45 -10.55 3.62
C PRO A 286 22.38 -10.60 4.72
N LEU A 287 21.29 -11.34 4.47
CA LEU A 287 20.17 -11.45 5.42
C LEU A 287 20.61 -12.04 6.78
N GLN A 288 21.64 -12.89 6.78
CA GLN A 288 22.21 -13.54 7.97
C GLN A 288 22.71 -12.55 9.02
N ASN A 289 23.13 -11.35 8.61
CA ASN A 289 23.62 -10.32 9.53
C ASN A 289 22.49 -9.81 10.45
N TYR A 290 21.25 -9.88 9.99
CA TYR A 290 20.06 -9.42 10.71
C TYR A 290 19.22 -10.58 11.25
N PHE A 291 19.32 -11.75 10.62
CA PHE A 291 18.63 -12.98 10.97
C PHE A 291 19.63 -14.13 11.07
N PRO A 292 20.32 -14.31 12.21
CA PRO A 292 21.40 -15.29 12.36
C PRO A 292 20.96 -16.75 12.16
N ASP A 293 19.67 -17.04 12.31
CA ASP A 293 19.07 -18.36 12.08
C ASP A 293 18.80 -18.68 10.60
N TYR A 294 19.01 -17.72 9.70
CA TYR A 294 18.89 -17.93 8.26
C TYR A 294 20.18 -18.51 7.66
N SER A 295 20.05 -19.54 6.82
CA SER A 295 21.18 -20.22 6.18
C SER A 295 21.05 -20.34 4.65
N GLY A 296 20.10 -19.61 4.05
CA GLY A 296 19.73 -19.76 2.64
C GLY A 296 20.62 -19.05 1.62
N GLY A 297 21.66 -18.33 2.04
CA GLY A 297 22.55 -17.55 1.16
C GLY A 297 21.93 -16.25 0.67
N ASP A 298 22.24 -15.85 -0.57
CA ASP A 298 21.69 -14.67 -1.26
C ASP A 298 20.53 -15.03 -2.21
N ASP A 299 19.98 -16.25 -2.09
CA ASP A 299 18.85 -16.71 -2.89
C ASP A 299 17.56 -16.01 -2.44
N VAL A 300 17.02 -15.17 -3.33
CA VAL A 300 15.81 -14.36 -3.10
C VAL A 300 14.61 -15.21 -2.71
N ASN A 301 14.43 -16.36 -3.34
CA ASN A 301 13.28 -17.24 -3.10
C ASN A 301 13.38 -17.89 -1.72
N ARG A 302 14.57 -18.37 -1.32
CA ARG A 302 14.82 -18.91 0.01
C ARG A 302 14.68 -17.85 1.09
N ALA A 303 15.20 -16.64 0.84
CA ALA A 303 15.12 -15.52 1.75
C ALA A 303 13.66 -15.05 1.96
N ALA A 304 12.89 -14.91 0.88
CA ALA A 304 11.47 -14.58 0.95
C ALA A 304 10.65 -15.68 1.65
N LYS A 305 10.91 -16.97 1.35
CA LYS A 305 10.28 -18.10 2.04
C LYS A 305 10.59 -18.13 3.53
N TYR A 306 11.84 -17.79 3.90
CA TYR A 306 12.25 -17.68 5.29
C TYR A 306 11.50 -16.55 6.01
N LEU A 307 11.43 -15.35 5.42
CA LEU A 307 10.68 -14.24 6.01
C LEU A 307 9.20 -14.59 6.15
N LEU A 308 8.59 -15.18 5.12
CA LEU A 308 7.22 -15.68 5.19
C LEU A 308 7.02 -16.72 6.31
N TRP A 309 7.98 -17.63 6.48
CA TRP A 309 7.96 -18.59 7.59
C TRP A 309 7.97 -17.88 8.95
N ARG A 310 8.79 -16.82 9.13
CA ARG A 310 8.80 -15.99 10.36
C ARG A 310 7.43 -15.36 10.64
N PHE A 311 6.75 -14.83 9.62
CA PHE A 311 5.37 -14.31 9.77
C PHE A 311 4.37 -15.41 10.14
N ASN A 312 4.52 -16.62 9.57
CA ASN A 312 3.64 -17.73 9.90
C ASN A 312 3.87 -18.24 11.34
N GLN A 313 5.09 -18.19 11.87
CA GLN A 313 5.40 -18.60 13.25
C GLN A 313 4.65 -17.79 14.31
N VAL A 314 4.39 -16.51 14.06
CA VAL A 314 3.66 -15.66 15.00
C VAL A 314 2.13 -15.79 14.90
N ASN A 315 1.62 -16.50 13.88
CA ASN A 315 0.18 -16.79 13.70
C ASN A 315 -0.31 -17.91 14.65
N ARG A 316 -0.39 -17.60 15.94
CA ARG A 316 -0.84 -18.53 17.00
C ARG A 316 -2.35 -18.77 16.96
N ALA A 317 -3.12 -17.81 16.44
CA ALA A 317 -4.55 -17.93 16.22
C ALA A 317 -4.91 -18.86 15.03
N HIS A 318 -3.92 -19.33 14.27
CA HIS A 318 -4.10 -20.18 13.09
C HIS A 318 -5.11 -19.62 12.08
N LEU A 319 -5.08 -18.29 11.88
CA LEU A 319 -5.91 -17.63 10.87
C LEU A 319 -5.48 -18.06 9.47
N ASN A 320 -6.43 -18.04 8.54
CA ASN A 320 -6.18 -18.32 7.13
C ASN A 320 -5.27 -17.22 6.54
N LEU A 321 -4.02 -17.56 6.28
CA LEU A 321 -2.99 -16.69 5.73
C LEU A 321 -2.76 -17.00 4.25
N TYR A 322 -2.93 -16.00 3.40
CA TYR A 322 -2.77 -16.10 1.94
C TYR A 322 -1.58 -15.24 1.48
N PRO A 323 -0.37 -15.80 1.40
CA PRO A 323 0.81 -15.04 0.97
C PRO A 323 0.77 -14.71 -0.52
N HIS A 324 1.08 -13.46 -0.87
CA HIS A 324 1.19 -12.98 -2.24
C HIS A 324 2.42 -12.08 -2.38
N THR A 325 3.14 -12.20 -3.49
CA THR A 325 4.33 -11.38 -3.80
C THR A 325 4.01 -10.42 -4.92
N ALA A 326 4.51 -9.18 -4.82
CA ALA A 326 4.35 -8.17 -5.89
C ALA A 326 5.21 -8.44 -7.14
N ALA A 327 5.91 -9.58 -7.25
CA ALA A 327 6.73 -9.93 -8.40
C ALA A 327 6.27 -11.29 -8.97
N GLU A 328 6.18 -11.39 -10.29
CA GLU A 328 5.76 -12.58 -11.05
C GLU A 328 6.72 -13.78 -10.87
N ASP A 329 7.94 -13.55 -10.39
CA ASP A 329 9.04 -14.53 -10.36
C ASP A 329 9.10 -15.45 -9.14
N VAL A 330 8.32 -15.22 -8.08
CA VAL A 330 8.43 -16.00 -6.83
C VAL A 330 7.37 -17.10 -6.82
N GLU A 331 7.68 -18.23 -7.45
CA GLU A 331 6.83 -19.42 -7.40
C GLU A 331 6.75 -19.97 -5.96
N TYR A 332 5.58 -19.78 -5.33
CA TYR A 332 5.26 -20.38 -4.04
C TYR A 332 4.52 -21.70 -4.24
N THR A 333 5.25 -22.80 -4.36
CA THR A 333 4.66 -24.15 -4.21
C THR A 333 4.74 -24.58 -2.75
N ASP A 334 3.74 -24.26 -1.93
CA ASP A 334 3.57 -24.93 -0.64
C ASP A 334 2.91 -26.30 -0.87
N LYS A 335 3.66 -27.37 -0.62
CA LYS A 335 3.18 -28.76 -0.70
C LYS A 335 2.39 -29.19 0.55
N ARG A 336 2.14 -28.29 1.52
CA ARG A 336 1.36 -28.56 2.75
C ARG A 336 -0.03 -27.90 2.77
N GLN A 337 -0.40 -27.15 1.74
CA GLN A 337 -1.78 -26.70 1.50
C GLN A 337 -2.25 -27.18 0.12
N PRO A 338 -3.19 -28.14 0.01
CA PRO A 338 -3.58 -28.70 -1.29
C PRO A 338 -4.48 -27.79 -2.16
N TYR A 339 -4.43 -26.46 -2.01
CA TYR A 339 -5.25 -25.53 -2.80
C TYR A 339 -4.47 -24.26 -3.19
N ALA A 340 -3.37 -24.38 -3.93
CA ALA A 340 -2.75 -23.20 -4.55
C ALA A 340 -1.95 -23.45 -5.84
N SER A 341 -1.81 -24.69 -6.32
CA SER A 341 -1.12 -24.94 -7.60
C SER A 341 -1.81 -26.03 -8.40
N ASN A 342 -1.91 -25.80 -9.71
CA ASN A 342 -2.58 -26.60 -10.75
C ASN A 342 -4.10 -26.40 -10.91
N ARG A 343 -4.48 -25.28 -11.56
CA ARG A 343 -5.31 -25.22 -12.78
C ARG A 343 -5.49 -23.75 -13.18
N TYR A 344 -4.41 -23.16 -13.66
CA TYR A 344 -4.51 -22.07 -14.63
C TYR A 344 -4.29 -22.71 -15.99
N VAL A 345 -5.07 -22.27 -16.98
CA VAL A 345 -5.24 -22.79 -18.35
C VAL A 345 -6.41 -23.79 -18.49
N GLU A 346 -7.41 -23.33 -19.24
CA GLU A 346 -8.54 -24.06 -19.86
C GLU A 346 -9.71 -24.55 -18.98
N HIS A 347 -10.81 -23.79 -18.99
CA HIS A 347 -12.01 -24.20 -19.72
C HIS A 347 -13.09 -23.10 -19.72
N SER A 348 -13.12 -22.36 -20.82
CA SER A 348 -14.33 -21.76 -21.36
C SER A 348 -15.15 -22.88 -22.00
N THR A 349 -16.14 -23.46 -21.33
CA THR A 349 -17.26 -24.13 -22.02
C THR A 349 -18.46 -24.31 -21.10
N CYS A 350 -19.60 -23.99 -21.67
CA CYS A 350 -20.92 -23.90 -21.09
C CYS A 350 -21.67 -25.26 -21.16
N ILE A 351 -22.82 -25.35 -20.48
CA ILE A 351 -24.03 -26.19 -20.79
C ILE A 351 -24.26 -27.53 -20.01
N ARG A 352 -25.33 -27.49 -19.20
CA ARG A 352 -26.37 -28.49 -18.80
C ARG A 352 -26.02 -29.76 -18.01
N ARG A 353 -26.66 -29.87 -16.84
CA ARG A 353 -27.72 -30.83 -16.41
C ARG A 353 -28.01 -30.48 -14.94
N GLY A 354 -29.18 -29.98 -14.53
CA GLY A 354 -30.46 -30.66 -14.56
C GLY A 354 -30.77 -31.26 -13.18
N GLN A 355 -31.00 -30.42 -12.16
CA GLN A 355 -31.73 -30.79 -10.93
C GLN A 355 -32.15 -29.51 -10.19
N ARG A 356 -33.43 -29.47 -9.77
CA ARG A 356 -34.01 -28.39 -8.95
C ARG A 356 -33.66 -28.69 -7.49
N ASP A 357 -32.90 -27.83 -6.85
CA ASP A 357 -32.70 -27.89 -5.40
C ASP A 357 -33.29 -26.67 -4.70
N ASP A 358 -34.09 -26.97 -3.69
CA ASP A 358 -34.88 -26.13 -2.80
C ASP A 358 -34.00 -25.13 -2.00
N PRO A 359 -34.30 -23.81 -2.01
CA PRO A 359 -33.47 -22.79 -1.34
C PRO A 359 -33.47 -22.85 0.20
N SER A 360 -34.29 -23.70 0.83
CA SER A 360 -34.51 -23.68 2.28
C SER A 360 -33.62 -24.62 3.11
N LYS A 361 -32.72 -25.39 2.47
CA LYS A 361 -31.94 -26.46 3.16
C LYS A 361 -30.41 -26.42 2.96
N CYS A 362 -29.77 -25.25 2.97
CA CYS A 362 -28.30 -25.18 2.92
C CYS A 362 -27.70 -24.53 4.19
N PRO A 363 -27.15 -25.31 5.15
CA PRO A 363 -26.48 -24.75 6.32
C PRO A 363 -25.03 -24.35 5.99
N GLN A 364 -24.74 -23.04 6.01
CA GLN A 364 -23.48 -22.33 6.36
C GLN A 364 -22.08 -22.91 6.02
N ARG A 365 -21.93 -23.96 5.20
CA ARG A 365 -20.61 -24.58 4.88
C ARG A 365 -20.03 -24.21 3.52
N PHE A 366 -20.67 -23.32 2.75
CA PHE A 366 -20.22 -22.94 1.40
C PHE A 366 -19.38 -21.65 1.32
N TRP A 367 -19.09 -20.98 2.44
CA TRP A 367 -18.32 -19.73 2.44
C TRP A 367 -16.80 -19.93 2.30
N HIS A 368 -16.26 -21.07 2.72
CA HIS A 368 -14.81 -21.29 2.77
C HIS A 368 -14.11 -21.30 1.38
N PRO A 369 -14.69 -21.89 0.31
CA PRO A 369 -14.09 -21.83 -1.03
C PRO A 369 -14.25 -20.47 -1.72
N LEU A 370 -15.34 -19.74 -1.41
CA LEU A 370 -15.62 -18.43 -2.00
C LEU A 370 -14.72 -17.34 -1.43
N VAL A 371 -14.45 -17.34 -0.11
CA VAL A 371 -13.51 -16.41 0.51
C VAL A 371 -12.08 -16.66 0.03
N GLY A 372 -11.68 -17.94 -0.14
CA GLY A 372 -10.39 -18.29 -0.73
C GLY A 372 -10.25 -17.78 -2.17
N ARG A 373 -11.25 -18.06 -3.03
CA ARG A 373 -11.26 -17.55 -4.42
C ARG A 373 -11.29 -16.02 -4.47
N PHE A 374 -12.07 -15.39 -3.60
CA PHE A 374 -12.17 -13.93 -3.48
C PHE A 374 -10.85 -13.28 -3.07
N ASN A 375 -10.18 -13.84 -2.05
CA ASN A 375 -8.87 -13.35 -1.62
C ASN A 375 -7.79 -13.56 -2.68
N ILE A 376 -7.82 -14.72 -3.36
CA ILE A 376 -6.93 -14.99 -4.49
C ILE A 376 -7.25 -14.02 -5.64
N GLU A 377 -8.52 -13.76 -5.97
CA GLU A 377 -8.91 -12.84 -7.05
C GLU A 377 -8.50 -11.40 -6.75
N ILE A 378 -8.71 -10.91 -5.53
CA ILE A 378 -8.23 -9.60 -5.09
C ILE A 378 -6.71 -9.53 -5.17
N ALA A 379 -6.02 -10.50 -4.59
CA ALA A 379 -4.57 -10.46 -4.52
C ALA A 379 -3.93 -10.68 -5.90
N THR A 380 -4.57 -11.44 -6.78
CA THR A 380 -4.19 -11.60 -8.20
C THR A 380 -4.45 -10.31 -8.98
N HIS A 381 -5.58 -9.63 -8.76
CA HIS A 381 -5.86 -8.32 -9.36
C HIS A 381 -4.87 -7.25 -8.89
N ILE A 382 -4.51 -7.25 -7.60
CA ILE A 382 -3.44 -6.40 -7.05
C ILE A 382 -2.11 -6.74 -7.72
N THR A 383 -1.74 -8.02 -7.80
CA THR A 383 -0.41 -8.46 -8.23
C THR A 383 -0.19 -8.33 -9.75
N ILE A 384 -1.09 -8.89 -10.57
CA ILE A 384 -0.94 -8.93 -12.04
C ILE A 384 -0.86 -7.51 -12.64
N ARG A 385 -1.57 -6.53 -12.07
CA ARG A 385 -1.60 -5.17 -12.61
C ARG A 385 -0.67 -4.17 -11.93
N SER A 386 -0.22 -4.42 -10.69
CA SER A 386 0.83 -3.61 -10.06
C SER A 386 2.18 -3.81 -10.75
N VAL A 387 2.48 -5.03 -11.25
CA VAL A 387 3.68 -5.30 -12.06
C VAL A 387 3.56 -4.64 -13.43
N THR A 388 2.40 -4.70 -14.08
CA THR A 388 2.27 -4.10 -15.42
C THR A 388 2.44 -2.57 -15.39
N LEU A 389 1.95 -1.86 -14.36
CA LEU A 389 2.04 -0.39 -14.30
C LEU A 389 3.37 0.17 -13.74
N VAL A 390 4.09 -0.60 -12.91
CA VAL A 390 5.41 -0.18 -12.40
C VAL A 390 6.51 -0.43 -13.45
N TYR A 391 6.30 -1.38 -14.37
CA TYR A 391 7.30 -1.82 -15.36
C TYR A 391 6.96 -1.48 -16.82
N ALA A 392 5.81 -0.86 -17.13
CA ALA A 392 5.44 -0.48 -18.51
C ALA A 392 5.84 0.95 -18.92
N THR A 393 6.66 1.66 -18.14
CA THR A 393 7.22 2.98 -18.51
C THR A 393 8.64 3.13 -18.05
#